data_AF-T1CYR9-F1
#
_entry.id   AF-T1CYR9-F1
#
_cell.length_a   1.000
_cell.length_b   1.000
_cell.length_c   1.000
_cell.angle_alpha   90.00
_cell.angle_beta   90.00
_cell.angle_gamma   90.00
#
_symmetry.space_group_name_H-M   'P 1'
#
loop_
_entity.id
_entity.type
_entity.pdbx_description
1 polymer ?
#
loop_
_entity_poly.entity_id
_entity_poly.type
_entity_poly.pdbx_seq_one_letter_code
_entity_poly.pdbx_strand_id
1 'polypeptide(L)'
;MAQETLARLNDAFRHFFRRVKTGERPGFPRFKKEVSSLTYPQAYDSVGIVGGRNGTWRLHLSKVGDLPIKVHRAPPEERIKTCTVEHEGDRWFAVLTYEVPDPAPPSGDPISPVGVDLGLTHLAVLSDGEAV
;
A
#
# COMPACT_ATOMS: atom_id res chain seq x y z
N MET A 1 -13.97 -0.23 -9.16
CA MET A 1 -13.70 -1.64 -9.54
C MET A 1 -13.12 -1.74 -10.96
N ALA A 2 -13.82 -1.33 -12.02
CA ALA A 2 -13.31 -1.46 -13.40
C ALA A 2 -12.02 -0.67 -13.71
N GLN A 3 -11.85 0.50 -13.09
CA GLN A 3 -10.67 1.36 -13.29
C GLN A 3 -9.36 0.69 -12.88
N GLU A 4 -9.33 0.02 -11.72
CA GLU A 4 -8.14 -0.67 -11.24
C GLU A 4 -7.79 -1.87 -12.13
N THR A 5 -8.79 -2.67 -12.52
CA THR A 5 -8.57 -3.82 -13.42
C THR A 5 -7.94 -3.37 -14.73
N LEU A 6 -8.38 -2.24 -15.27
CA LEU A 6 -7.80 -1.64 -16.48
C LEU A 6 -6.36 -1.15 -16.25
N ALA A 7 -6.08 -0.52 -15.11
CA ALA A 7 -4.73 -0.10 -14.75
C ALA A 7 -3.76 -1.29 -14.67
N ARG A 8 -4.16 -2.37 -13.99
CA ARG A 8 -3.38 -3.62 -13.89
C ARG A 8 -3.12 -4.26 -15.25
N LEU A 9 -4.11 -4.25 -16.15
CA LEU A 9 -3.96 -4.73 -17.52
C LEU A 9 -2.91 -3.90 -18.28
N ASN A 10 -3.03 -2.58 -18.19
CA ASN A 10 -2.11 -1.66 -18.83
C ASN A 10 -0.67 -1.83 -18.32
N ASP A 11 -0.47 -2.01 -17.01
CA ASP A 11 0.86 -2.26 -16.43
C ASP A 11 1.44 -3.61 -16.87
N ALA A 12 0.61 -4.65 -16.98
CA ALA A 12 1.03 -5.94 -17.51
C ALA A 12 1.56 -5.80 -18.97
N PHE A 13 0.86 -5.04 -19.81
CA PHE A 13 1.33 -4.76 -21.17
C PHE A 13 2.58 -3.89 -21.21
N ARG A 14 2.69 -2.86 -20.36
CA ARG A 14 3.91 -2.05 -20.23
C ARG A 14 5.12 -2.91 -19.91
N HIS A 15 4.98 -3.85 -18.96
CA HIS A 15 6.04 -4.78 -18.59
C HIS A 15 6.38 -5.74 -19.73
N PHE A 16 5.37 -6.25 -20.44
CA PHE A 16 5.58 -7.09 -21.62
C PHE A 16 6.41 -6.36 -22.68
N PHE A 17 6.00 -5.16 -23.10
CA PHE A 17 6.71 -4.39 -24.13
C PHE A 17 8.11 -3.92 -23.67
N ARG A 18 8.29 -3.63 -22.38
CA ARG A 18 9.62 -3.31 -21.83
C ARG A 18 10.60 -4.47 -22.06
N ARG A 19 10.20 -5.70 -21.72
CA ARG A 19 11.04 -6.91 -21.91
C ARG A 19 11.34 -7.20 -23.38
N VAL A 20 10.35 -7.01 -24.26
CA VAL A 20 10.54 -7.12 -25.71
C VAL A 20 11.66 -6.17 -26.17
N LYS A 21 11.64 -4.91 -25.71
CA LYS A 21 12.65 -3.90 -26.09
C LYS A 21 14.04 -4.21 -25.56
N THR A 22 14.16 -4.81 -24.37
CA THR A 22 15.47 -5.13 -23.75
C THR A 22 16.04 -6.48 -24.18
N GLY A 23 15.34 -7.24 -25.03
CA GLY A 23 15.77 -8.58 -25.47
C GLY A 23 15.62 -9.67 -24.41
N GLU A 24 14.96 -9.37 -23.29
CA GLU A 24 14.61 -10.37 -22.28
C GLU A 24 13.46 -11.27 -22.76
N ARG A 25 13.33 -12.48 -22.20
CA ARG A 25 12.20 -13.36 -22.50
C ARG A 25 10.88 -12.76 -21.96
N PRO A 26 9.97 -12.25 -22.82
CA PRO A 26 8.75 -11.63 -22.36
C PRO A 26 7.66 -12.71 -22.15
N GLY A 27 6.83 -12.53 -21.12
CA GLY A 27 5.62 -13.32 -20.92
C GLY A 27 4.41 -12.49 -21.33
N PHE A 28 3.60 -12.98 -22.28
CA PHE A 28 2.39 -12.26 -22.70
C PHE A 28 1.38 -12.16 -21.53
N PRO A 29 0.74 -10.99 -21.31
CA PRO A 29 -0.28 -10.84 -20.27
C PRO A 29 -1.39 -11.88 -20.43
N ARG A 30 -1.77 -12.54 -19.32
CA ARG A 30 -2.81 -13.58 -19.32
C ARG A 30 -4.06 -13.09 -18.61
N PHE A 31 -5.22 -13.49 -19.12
CA PHE A 31 -6.49 -13.27 -18.43
C PHE A 31 -6.51 -14.00 -17.09
N LYS A 32 -6.98 -13.32 -16.04
CA LYS A 32 -7.15 -13.88 -14.69
C LYS A 32 -8.64 -14.14 -14.47
N LYS A 33 -9.03 -15.42 -14.35
CA LYS A 33 -10.43 -15.82 -14.16
C LYS A 33 -11.02 -15.33 -12.85
N GLU A 34 -10.21 -15.33 -11.80
CA GLU A 34 -10.61 -14.93 -10.46
C GLU A 34 -9.76 -13.75 -10.00
N VAL A 35 -10.43 -12.76 -9.45
CA VAL A 35 -9.79 -11.59 -8.85
C VAL A 35 -9.93 -11.72 -7.34
N SER A 36 -8.79 -11.87 -6.66
CA SER A 36 -8.73 -12.03 -5.21
C SER A 36 -8.73 -10.72 -4.43
N SER A 37 -8.82 -9.57 -5.12
CA SER A 37 -8.73 -8.26 -4.49
C SER A 37 -9.62 -7.22 -5.16
N LEU A 38 -10.25 -6.37 -4.36
CA LEU A 38 -10.99 -5.21 -4.79
C LEU A 38 -10.31 -3.93 -4.28
N THR A 39 -9.84 -3.08 -5.20
CA THR A 39 -9.24 -1.78 -4.86
C THR A 39 -10.18 -0.61 -5.16
N TYR A 40 -10.26 0.30 -4.20
CA TYR A 40 -10.78 1.65 -4.29
C TYR A 40 -9.58 2.60 -4.42
N PRO A 41 -9.15 2.95 -5.65
CA PRO A 41 -7.95 3.74 -5.90
C PRO A 41 -8.09 5.22 -5.51
N GLN A 42 -9.33 5.66 -5.29
CA GLN A 42 -9.68 6.99 -4.78
C GLN A 42 -10.71 6.79 -3.69
N ALA A 43 -10.22 6.45 -2.50
CA ALA A 43 -11.04 5.98 -1.38
C ALA A 43 -11.89 7.12 -0.77
N TYR A 44 -11.40 8.36 -0.81
CA TYR A 44 -12.10 9.63 -0.52
C TYR A 44 -13.45 9.51 0.21
N ASP A 45 -14.57 9.49 -0.53
CA ASP A 45 -15.93 9.42 0.04
C ASP A 45 -16.55 8.02 -0.14
N SER A 46 -15.78 7.10 -0.73
CA SER A 46 -16.24 5.75 -1.04
C SER A 46 -15.83 4.73 0.02
N VAL A 47 -14.95 5.10 0.95
CA VAL A 47 -14.46 4.24 2.02
C VAL A 47 -14.30 5.04 3.30
N GLY A 48 -14.70 4.47 4.43
CA GLY A 48 -14.53 5.09 5.74
C GLY A 48 -14.41 4.06 6.84
N ILE A 49 -13.87 4.48 8.00
CA ILE A 49 -13.93 3.69 9.23
C ILE A 49 -14.96 4.34 10.13
N VAL A 50 -15.95 3.56 10.55
CA VAL A 50 -17.09 4.02 11.36
C VAL A 50 -17.18 3.23 12.66
N GLY A 51 -17.75 3.86 13.68
CA GLY A 51 -18.02 3.21 14.96
C GLY A 51 -19.02 2.08 14.83
N GLY A 52 -18.70 0.92 15.39
CA GLY A 52 -19.57 -0.22 15.54
C GLY A 52 -20.26 -0.24 16.91
N ARG A 53 -20.96 -1.34 17.21
CA ARG A 53 -21.56 -1.56 18.54
C ARG A 53 -20.49 -1.92 19.57
N ASN A 54 -20.67 -1.54 20.82
CA ASN A 54 -19.79 -1.92 21.94
C ASN A 54 -18.30 -1.56 21.72
N GLY A 55 -18.02 -0.40 21.11
CA GLY A 55 -16.64 0.06 20.87
C GLY A 55 -15.89 -0.70 19.76
N THR A 56 -16.60 -1.48 18.93
CA THR A 56 -16.03 -2.11 17.74
C THR A 56 -15.90 -1.13 16.58
N TRP A 57 -15.19 -1.53 15.53
CA TRP A 57 -15.04 -0.73 14.30
C TRP A 57 -15.67 -1.44 13.11
N ARG A 58 -16.10 -0.63 12.14
CA ARG A 58 -16.63 -1.10 10.86
C ARG A 58 -15.95 -0.38 9.72
N LEU A 59 -15.69 -1.11 8.63
CA LEU A 59 -15.26 -0.56 7.36
C LEU A 59 -16.50 -0.28 6.51
N HIS A 60 -16.77 0.99 6.26
CA HIS A 60 -17.74 1.41 5.26
C HIS A 60 -17.10 1.30 3.87
N LEU A 61 -17.75 0.59 2.96
CA LEU A 61 -17.38 0.52 1.55
C LEU A 61 -18.59 0.89 0.70
N SER A 62 -18.44 1.89 -0.17
CA SER A 62 -19.49 2.31 -1.08
C SER A 62 -19.94 1.14 -1.94
N LYS A 63 -21.28 1.00 -2.04
CA LYS A 63 -22.00 -0.08 -2.74
C LYS A 63 -21.95 -1.46 -2.07
N VAL A 64 -21.15 -1.64 -1.02
CA VAL A 64 -21.10 -2.89 -0.24
C VAL A 64 -21.77 -2.70 1.13
N GLY A 65 -21.58 -1.54 1.76
CA GLY A 65 -22.09 -1.19 3.08
C GLY A 65 -21.05 -1.33 4.18
N ASP A 66 -21.52 -1.44 5.42
CA ASP A 66 -20.67 -1.48 6.61
C ASP A 66 -20.31 -2.92 6.98
N LEU A 67 -19.01 -3.21 6.99
CA LEU A 67 -18.47 -4.52 7.32
C LEU A 67 -17.79 -4.48 8.70
N PRO A 68 -18.04 -5.44 9.61
CA PRO A 68 -17.28 -5.53 10.85
C PRO A 68 -15.80 -5.80 10.54
N ILE A 69 -14.91 -5.06 11.19
CA ILE A 69 -13.46 -5.24 11.05
C ILE A 69 -12.81 -5.42 12.41
N LYS A 70 -11.75 -6.22 12.44
CA LYS A 70 -10.84 -6.30 13.57
C LYS A 70 -9.70 -5.33 13.36
N VAL A 71 -9.59 -4.33 14.22
CA VAL A 71 -8.51 -3.33 14.15
C VAL A 71 -7.58 -3.52 15.34
N HIS A 72 -6.29 -3.65 15.07
CA HIS A 72 -5.27 -3.84 16.11
C HIS A 72 -4.79 -2.53 16.72
N ARG A 73 -4.99 -1.40 16.02
CA ARG A 73 -4.61 -0.04 16.44
C ARG A 73 -5.78 0.89 16.15
N ALA A 74 -5.88 2.00 16.86
CA ALA A 74 -6.86 3.03 16.47
C ALA A 74 -6.55 3.49 15.03
N PRO A 75 -7.56 3.56 14.14
CA PRO A 75 -7.38 4.12 12.81
C PRO A 75 -6.90 5.58 12.92
N PRO A 76 -5.94 6.02 12.08
CA PRO A 76 -5.59 7.43 11.96
C PRO A 76 -6.82 8.29 11.61
N GLU A 77 -6.84 9.54 12.08
CA GLU A 77 -7.92 10.50 11.77
C GLU A 77 -7.78 11.09 10.36
N GLU A 78 -6.61 10.90 9.75
CA GLU A 78 -6.28 11.35 8.42
C GLU A 78 -7.11 10.66 7.33
N ARG A 79 -7.10 11.26 6.15
CA ARG A 79 -7.94 10.81 5.04
C ARG A 79 -7.42 9.49 4.46
N ILE A 80 -8.32 8.55 4.23
CA ILE A 80 -8.03 7.32 3.49
C ILE A 80 -7.87 7.68 2.00
N LYS A 81 -6.67 7.46 1.47
CA LYS A 81 -6.33 7.70 0.06
C LYS A 81 -6.73 6.52 -0.83
N THR A 82 -6.38 5.31 -0.40
CA THR A 82 -6.70 4.07 -1.11
C THR A 82 -7.12 2.99 -0.13
N CYS A 83 -8.01 2.10 -0.56
CA CYS A 83 -8.38 0.91 0.18
C CYS A 83 -8.35 -0.30 -0.76
N THR A 84 -7.66 -1.37 -0.38
CA THR A 84 -7.71 -2.65 -1.07
C THR A 84 -8.25 -3.70 -0.13
N VAL A 85 -9.37 -4.31 -0.50
CA VAL A 85 -9.91 -5.48 0.17
C VAL A 85 -9.39 -6.71 -0.55
N GLU A 86 -8.65 -7.58 0.12
CA GLU A 86 -8.06 -8.76 -0.49
C GLU A 86 -8.36 -10.03 0.28
N HIS A 87 -8.46 -11.13 -0.46
CA HIS A 87 -8.66 -12.46 0.06
C HIS A 87 -7.35 -13.24 -0.06
N GLU A 88 -6.79 -13.61 1.08
CA GLU A 88 -5.57 -14.39 1.19
C GLU A 88 -5.82 -15.59 2.11
N GLY A 89 -5.60 -16.80 1.58
CA GLY A 89 -5.92 -18.04 2.28
C GLY A 89 -7.43 -18.15 2.56
N ASP A 90 -7.77 -18.19 3.85
CA ASP A 90 -9.14 -18.26 4.37
C ASP A 90 -9.63 -16.93 4.97
N ARG A 91 -8.90 -15.83 4.75
CA ARG A 91 -9.13 -14.54 5.40
C ARG A 91 -9.27 -13.39 4.43
N TRP A 92 -10.03 -12.40 4.87
CA TRP A 92 -10.17 -11.11 4.20
C TRP A 92 -9.38 -10.06 4.97
N PHE A 93 -8.63 -9.25 4.23
CA PHE A 93 -7.88 -8.11 4.73
C PHE A 93 -8.35 -6.83 4.05
N ALA A 94 -8.32 -5.73 4.79
CA ALA A 94 -8.51 -4.39 4.25
C ALA A 94 -7.21 -3.61 4.46
N VAL A 95 -6.52 -3.35 3.36
CA VAL A 95 -5.28 -2.57 3.32
C VAL A 95 -5.64 -1.12 3.06
N LEU A 96 -5.43 -0.26 4.06
CA LEU A 96 -5.78 1.16 4.05
C LEU A 96 -4.50 1.98 3.97
N THR A 97 -4.46 2.89 2.99
CA THR A 97 -3.38 3.88 2.87
C THR A 97 -3.93 5.24 3.25
N TYR A 98 -3.26 5.91 4.17
CA TYR A 98 -3.63 7.23 4.65
C TYR A 98 -2.77 8.29 3.99
N GLU A 99 -3.38 9.42 3.67
CA GLU A 99 -2.65 10.63 3.29
C GLU A 99 -2.33 11.41 4.56
N VAL A 100 -1.08 11.29 5.01
CA VAL A 100 -0.56 12.00 6.19
C VAL A 100 0.34 13.15 5.74
N PRO A 101 0.39 14.27 6.48
CA PRO A 101 1.35 15.33 6.21
C PRO A 101 2.78 14.80 6.27
N ASP A 102 3.67 15.37 5.47
CA ASP A 102 5.10 15.10 5.62
C ASP A 102 5.55 15.49 7.02
N PRO A 103 6.38 14.66 7.68
CA PRO A 103 6.93 15.03 8.97
C PRO A 103 7.72 16.33 8.81
N ALA A 104 7.58 17.23 9.79
CA ALA A 104 8.40 18.43 9.83
C ALA A 104 9.88 18.01 9.80
N PRO A 105 10.74 18.73 9.06
CA PRO A 105 12.17 18.48 9.13
C PRO A 105 12.63 18.60 10.58
N PRO A 106 13.57 17.76 11.02
CA PRO A 106 14.10 17.84 12.38
C PRO A 106 14.57 19.27 12.67
N SER A 107 14.22 19.78 13.85
CA SER A 107 14.63 21.13 14.27
C SER A 107 16.13 21.15 14.55
N GLY A 108 16.89 21.90 13.75
CA GLY A 108 18.32 22.12 13.91
C GLY A 108 19.01 22.37 12.57
N ASP A 109 20.24 22.88 12.60
CA ASP A 109 21.09 22.86 11.41
C ASP A 109 21.34 21.40 11.01
N PRO A 110 21.43 21.09 9.70
CA PRO A 110 21.81 19.76 9.26
C PRO A 110 23.10 19.35 9.97
N ILE A 111 23.03 18.29 10.79
CA ILE A 111 24.23 17.63 11.28
C ILE A 111 25.01 17.21 10.03
N SER A 112 26.33 17.39 10.07
CA SER A 112 27.27 17.07 8.98
C SER A 112 26.80 15.84 8.19
N PRO A 113 26.84 15.86 6.85
CA PRO A 113 26.38 14.72 6.05
C PRO A 113 27.09 13.43 6.51
N VAL A 114 26.30 12.44 6.90
CA VAL A 114 26.78 11.11 7.29
C VAL A 114 26.59 10.16 6.11
N GLY A 115 27.68 9.50 5.70
CA GLY A 115 27.62 8.41 4.74
C GLY A 115 27.12 7.14 5.40
N VAL A 116 26.22 6.40 4.75
CA VAL A 116 25.70 5.11 5.22
C VAL A 116 26.14 4.02 4.24
N ASP A 117 26.89 3.03 4.73
CA ASP A 117 27.25 1.82 3.98
C ASP A 117 26.45 0.63 4.50
N LEU A 118 25.77 -0.10 3.61
CA LEU A 118 24.93 -1.24 3.98
C LEU A 118 25.67 -2.55 3.71
N GLY A 119 25.94 -3.32 4.77
CA GLY A 119 26.72 -4.55 4.71
C GLY A 119 25.91 -5.81 4.97
N LEU A 120 26.55 -6.96 4.77
CA LEU A 120 26.01 -8.27 5.16
C LEU A 120 26.37 -8.63 6.62
N THR A 121 27.51 -8.15 7.10
CA THR A 121 28.01 -8.42 8.46
C THR A 121 27.44 -7.43 9.48
N HIS A 122 27.30 -6.17 9.08
CA HIS A 122 26.64 -5.09 9.82
C HIS A 122 25.55 -4.52 8.92
N LEU A 123 24.35 -4.30 9.47
CA LEU A 123 23.21 -3.82 8.70
C LEU A 123 23.51 -2.44 8.10
N ALA A 124 24.16 -1.58 8.89
CA ALA A 124 24.64 -0.28 8.44
C ALA A 124 25.93 0.11 9.17
N VAL A 125 26.87 0.74 8.45
CA VAL A 125 28.04 1.42 9.00
C VAL A 125 27.97 2.89 8.61
N LEU A 126 28.12 3.76 9.60
CA LEU A 126 28.10 5.22 9.44
C LEU A 126 29.52 5.76 9.23
N SER A 127 29.65 6.91 8.56
CA SER A 127 30.95 7.53 8.28
C SER A 127 31.69 8.04 9.53
N ASP A 128 31.03 8.08 10.68
CA ASP A 128 31.62 8.33 11.99
C ASP A 128 32.18 7.06 12.67
N GLY A 129 32.04 5.90 12.01
CA GLY A 129 32.53 4.60 12.48
C GLY A 129 31.54 3.80 13.32
N GLU A 130 30.34 4.32 13.57
CA GLU A 130 29.28 3.57 14.25
C GLU A 130 28.71 2.46 13.36
N ALA A 131 28.47 1.26 13.92
CA ALA A 131 27.92 0.12 13.21
C ALA A 131 26.66 -0.41 13.91
N VAL A 132 25.60 -0.67 13.14
CA VAL A 132 24.28 -1.16 13.56
C VAL A 132 24.00 -2.52 12.95
#